data_AF-A0A8C9F0V9-F1
#
_entry.id   AF-A0A8C9F0V9-F1
#
_cell.length_a   1.000
_cell.length_b   1.000
_cell.length_c   1.000
_cell.angle_alpha   90.00
_cell.angle_beta   90.00
_cell.angle_gamma   90.00
#
_symmetry.space_group_name_H-M   'P 1'
#
loop_
_entity.id
_entity.type
_entity.pdbx_description
1 polymer ?
#
loop_
_entity_poly.entity_id
_entity_poly.type
_entity_poly.pdbx_seq_one_letter_code
_entity_poly.pdbx_strand_id
1 'polypeptide(L)'
;PPLSRRWFILTDNCLYYFEYTTDKEPRGIIPLENLSIREVEDSKKPNCFELYIPDNKDQVIKACKTEADGRVVEGNHTVYRISAPTPEEKEEWIKCIKAAISRDPFYEMLAARKKKVSSTKRH
;
A
#
# COMPACT_ATOMS: atom_id res chain seq x y z
N PRO A 1 -10.08 6.39 -10.52
CA PRO A 1 -10.13 7.74 -9.92
C PRO A 1 -8.96 8.57 -10.48
N PRO A 2 -9.11 9.89 -10.68
CA PRO A 2 -8.00 10.72 -11.14
C PRO A 2 -6.85 10.68 -10.11
N LEU A 3 -5.62 10.55 -10.62
CA LEU A 3 -4.41 10.60 -9.81
C LEU A 3 -4.31 11.97 -9.16
N SER A 4 -4.09 11.98 -7.85
CA SER A 4 -3.97 13.20 -7.05
C SER A 4 -2.58 13.31 -6.45
N ARG A 5 -2.01 14.53 -6.45
CA ARG A 5 -0.74 14.79 -5.73
C ARG A 5 -1.02 14.76 -4.23
N ARG A 6 -0.21 14.01 -3.49
CA ARG A 6 -0.30 13.87 -2.03
C ARG A 6 1.10 13.88 -1.42
N TRP A 7 1.19 14.34 -0.19
CA TRP A 7 2.40 14.21 0.61
C TRP A 7 2.37 12.87 1.34
N PHE A 8 3.40 12.05 1.21
CA PHE A 8 3.44 10.71 1.80
C PHE A 8 4.40 10.65 2.98
N ILE A 9 4.01 9.93 4.03
CA ILE A 9 4.86 9.59 5.17
C ILE A 9 4.77 8.08 5.39
N LEU A 10 5.92 7.42 5.49
CA LEU A 10 6.03 6.01 5.86
C LEU A 10 6.51 5.93 7.31
N THR A 11 5.67 5.42 8.21
CA THR A 11 6.00 5.16 9.62
C THR A 11 5.12 4.04 10.16
N ASP A 12 5.60 3.32 11.18
CA ASP A 12 4.81 2.30 11.89
C ASP A 12 4.13 1.27 10.96
N ASN A 13 4.85 0.84 9.92
CA ASN A 13 4.37 -0.07 8.86
C ASN A 13 3.07 0.38 8.17
N CYS A 14 2.82 1.69 8.16
CA CYS A 14 1.68 2.31 7.50
C CYS A 14 2.17 3.40 6.55
N LEU A 15 1.49 3.52 5.42
CA LEU A 15 1.68 4.60 4.47
C LEU A 15 0.56 5.63 4.66
N TYR A 16 0.93 6.79 5.19
CA TYR A 16 0.05 7.93 5.39
C TYR A 16 0.16 8.86 4.20
N TYR A 17 -0.96 9.45 3.80
CA TYR A 17 -0.95 10.49 2.77
C TYR A 17 -1.80 11.70 3.17
N PHE A 18 -1.30 12.88 2.86
CA PHE A 18 -1.85 14.17 3.24
C PHE A 18 -2.16 14.99 1.99
N GLU A 19 -3.06 15.96 2.11
CA GLU A 19 -3.33 16.90 1.02
C GLU A 19 -2.21 17.92 0.92
N TYR A 20 -1.79 18.46 2.07
CA TYR A 20 -0.70 19.42 2.20
C TYR A 20 0.32 18.97 3.26
N THR A 21 1.54 19.50 3.18
CA THR A 21 2.63 19.20 4.12
C THR A 21 2.41 19.81 5.52
N THR A 22 1.51 20.78 5.63
CA THR A 22 1.15 21.47 6.88
C THR A 22 -0.01 20.80 7.62
N ASP A 23 -0.65 19.81 7.00
CA ASP A 23 -1.80 19.14 7.59
C ASP A 23 -1.39 18.31 8.80
N LYS A 24 -2.19 18.39 9.86
CA LYS A 24 -1.99 17.59 11.09
C LYS A 24 -2.63 16.21 11.00
N GLU A 25 -3.69 16.09 10.20
CA GLU A 25 -4.45 14.86 10.04
C GLU A 25 -4.26 14.29 8.63
N PRO A 26 -4.07 12.97 8.48
CA PRO A 26 -3.89 12.35 7.18
C PRO A 26 -5.20 12.34 6.40
N ARG A 27 -5.10 12.53 5.08
CA ARG A 27 -6.21 12.30 4.16
C ARG A 27 -6.54 10.81 4.05
N GLY A 28 -5.56 9.94 4.27
CA GLY A 28 -5.82 8.52 4.47
C GLY A 28 -4.59 7.74 4.90
N ILE A 29 -4.85 6.49 5.29
CA ILE A 29 -3.90 5.59 5.93
C ILE A 29 -4.02 4.22 5.27
N ILE A 30 -2.89 3.68 4.82
CA ILE A 30 -2.79 2.35 4.23
C ILE A 30 -1.86 1.50 5.10
N PRO A 31 -2.40 0.62 5.96
CA PRO A 31 -1.62 -0.43 6.59
C PRO A 31 -0.92 -1.29 5.53
N LEU A 32 0.38 -1.53 5.69
CA LEU A 32 1.17 -2.30 4.72
C LEU A 32 1.14 -3.80 4.98
N GLU A 33 0.43 -4.24 6.02
CA GLU A 33 0.23 -5.64 6.36
C GLU A 33 -0.40 -6.42 5.20
N ASN A 34 0.14 -7.61 4.90
CA ASN A 34 -0.32 -8.47 3.81
C ASN A 34 -0.24 -7.87 2.40
N LEU A 35 0.43 -6.73 2.23
CA LEU A 35 0.64 -6.14 0.92
C LEU A 35 1.97 -6.56 0.33
N SER A 36 2.06 -6.46 -0.99
CA SER A 36 3.29 -6.55 -1.76
C SER A 36 3.37 -5.35 -2.68
N ILE A 37 4.56 -5.09 -3.21
CA ILE A 37 4.84 -3.99 -4.13
C ILE A 37 5.39 -4.53 -5.44
N ARG A 38 4.93 -3.96 -6.56
CA ARG A 38 5.44 -4.26 -7.90
C ARG A 38 5.61 -2.98 -8.71
N GLU A 39 6.59 -3.00 -9.60
CA GLU A 39 6.73 -1.96 -10.61
C GLU A 39 5.69 -2.17 -11.70
N VAL A 40 5.18 -1.07 -12.25
CA VAL A 40 4.22 -1.10 -13.35
C VAL A 40 4.52 0.00 -14.35
N GLU A 41 4.23 -0.26 -15.62
CA GLU A 41 4.19 0.77 -16.64
C GLU A 41 2.81 1.43 -16.67
N ASP A 42 2.78 2.74 -16.87
CA ASP A 42 1.55 3.51 -17.05
C ASP A 42 1.73 4.44 -18.26
N SER A 43 0.77 4.42 -19.18
CA SER A 43 0.86 5.20 -20.43
C SER A 43 0.82 6.71 -20.21
N LYS A 44 0.37 7.16 -19.03
CA LYS A 44 0.19 8.59 -18.71
C LYS A 44 1.17 9.09 -17.67
N LYS A 45 1.83 8.21 -16.92
CA LYS A 45 2.68 8.58 -15.77
C LYS A 45 3.98 7.77 -15.73
N PRO A 46 5.13 8.43 -15.55
CA PRO A 46 6.39 7.73 -15.39
C PRO A 46 6.50 7.14 -13.98
N ASN A 47 7.52 6.28 -13.82
CA ASN A 47 8.02 5.83 -12.50
C ASN A 47 6.92 5.26 -11.58
N CYS A 48 6.04 4.42 -12.13
CA CYS A 48 4.90 3.89 -11.39
C CYS A 48 5.22 2.58 -10.65
N PHE A 49 4.56 2.41 -9.50
CA PHE A 49 4.52 1.17 -8.74
C PHE A 49 3.16 0.98 -8.09
N GLU A 50 2.85 -0.25 -7.70
CA GLU A 50 1.57 -0.61 -7.08
C GLU A 50 1.76 -1.34 -5.76
N LEU A 51 0.96 -0.96 -4.77
CA LEU A 51 0.66 -1.80 -3.61
C LEU A 51 -0.54 -2.69 -3.97
N TYR A 52 -0.40 -3.99 -3.70
CA TYR A 52 -1.41 -5.00 -4.02
C TYR A 52 -1.39 -6.17 -3.04
N ILE A 53 -2.49 -6.92 -2.98
CA ILE A 53 -2.56 -8.20 -2.25
C ILE A 53 -2.11 -9.32 -3.21
N PRO A 54 -1.02 -10.06 -2.95
CA PRO A 54 -0.48 -11.04 -3.89
C PRO A 54 -1.38 -12.26 -4.10
N ASP A 55 -2.05 -12.71 -3.03
CA ASP A 55 -2.83 -13.96 -3.04
C ASP A 55 -4.31 -13.74 -3.39
N ASN A 56 -4.78 -12.49 -3.53
CA ASN A 56 -6.17 -12.18 -3.81
C ASN A 56 -6.32 -10.81 -4.50
N LYS A 57 -6.39 -10.81 -5.84
CA LYS A 57 -6.39 -9.57 -6.64
C LYS A 57 -7.70 -8.78 -6.57
N ASP A 58 -8.81 -9.43 -6.23
CA ASP A 58 -10.14 -8.81 -6.17
C ASP A 58 -10.47 -8.30 -4.77
N GLN A 59 -9.64 -8.63 -3.78
CA GLN A 59 -9.82 -8.16 -2.42
C GLN A 59 -9.46 -6.68 -2.29
N VAL A 60 -10.35 -5.94 -1.64
CA VAL A 60 -10.11 -4.54 -1.28
C VAL A 60 -9.02 -4.49 -0.21
N ILE A 61 -8.03 -3.63 -0.44
CA ILE A 61 -6.97 -3.32 0.53
C ILE A 61 -7.61 -2.59 1.70
N LYS A 62 -7.39 -3.11 2.91
CA LYS A 62 -7.80 -2.45 4.14
C LYS A 62 -7.07 -1.11 4.24
N ALA A 63 -7.84 -0.03 4.26
CA ALA A 63 -7.35 1.33 4.36
C ALA A 63 -8.51 2.22 4.83
N CYS A 64 -8.21 3.40 5.35
CA CYS A 64 -9.20 4.43 5.62
C CYS A 64 -8.82 5.75 4.92
N LYS A 65 -9.82 6.58 4.65
CA LYS A 65 -9.65 7.93 4.11
C LYS A 65 -10.69 8.86 4.69
N THR A 66 -10.36 10.15 4.72
CA THR A 66 -11.26 11.21 5.15
C THR A 66 -11.91 11.85 3.92
N GLU A 67 -13.23 11.92 3.88
CA GLU A 67 -13.99 12.61 2.83
C GLU A 67 -13.94 14.13 3.01
N ALA A 68 -14.47 14.89 2.06
CA ALA A 68 -14.43 16.36 2.09
C ALA A 68 -15.25 16.96 3.25
N ASP A 69 -16.22 16.21 3.78
CA ASP A 69 -17.05 16.57 4.94
C ASP A 69 -16.41 16.19 6.29
N GLY A 70 -15.18 15.64 6.27
CA GLY A 70 -14.45 15.22 7.46
C GLY A 70 -14.78 13.80 7.95
N ARG A 71 -15.70 13.08 7.27
CA ARG A 71 -16.04 11.71 7.66
C ARG A 71 -14.93 10.73 7.28
N VAL A 72 -14.58 9.84 8.20
CA VAL A 72 -13.67 8.71 7.92
C VAL A 72 -14.46 7.55 7.32
N VAL A 73 -14.02 7.07 6.16
CA VAL A 73 -14.61 5.94 5.44
C VAL A 73 -13.54 4.91 5.05
N GLU A 74 -13.96 3.67 4.82
CA GLU A 74 -13.06 2.64 4.29
C GLU A 74 -12.63 2.96 2.85
N GLY A 75 -11.38 2.62 2.53
CA GLY A 75 -10.87 2.66 1.16
C GLY A 75 -11.57 1.61 0.29
N ASN A 76 -11.68 1.88 -1.02
CA ASN A 76 -12.32 0.99 -2.00
C ASN A 76 -11.34 0.49 -3.07
N HIS A 77 -10.04 0.52 -2.76
CA HIS A 77 -8.97 0.21 -3.70
C HIS A 77 -8.55 -1.26 -3.58
N THR A 78 -8.56 -1.99 -4.69
CA THR A 78 -7.90 -3.32 -4.79
C THR A 78 -6.40 -3.19 -5.03
N VAL A 79 -5.96 -2.04 -5.57
CA VAL A 79 -4.57 -1.65 -5.74
C VAL A 79 -4.40 -0.15 -5.48
N TYR A 80 -3.24 0.23 -4.93
CA TYR A 80 -2.81 1.63 -4.88
C TYR A 80 -1.66 1.84 -5.85
N ARG A 81 -1.94 2.52 -6.97
CA ARG A 81 -0.92 2.92 -7.94
C ARG A 81 -0.36 4.29 -7.58
N ILE A 82 0.96 4.37 -7.46
CA ILE A 82 1.72 5.57 -7.09
C ILE A 82 2.75 5.84 -8.18
N SER A 83 2.95 7.11 -8.51
CA SER A 83 3.94 7.59 -9.48
C SER A 83 4.89 8.53 -8.77
N ALA A 84 6.20 8.29 -8.89
CA ALA A 84 7.23 9.16 -8.35
C ALA A 84 7.70 10.20 -9.39
N PRO A 85 8.11 11.41 -8.95
CA PRO A 85 8.71 12.40 -9.84
C PRO A 85 9.95 11.90 -10.58
N THR A 86 10.82 11.11 -9.93
CA THR A 86 12.03 10.55 -10.57
C THR A 86 12.15 9.02 -10.40
N PRO A 87 12.96 8.34 -11.24
CA PRO A 87 13.27 6.92 -11.07
C PRO A 87 13.94 6.61 -9.73
N GLU A 88 14.82 7.48 -9.26
CA GLU A 88 15.55 7.32 -7.99
C GLU A 88 14.59 7.36 -6.81
N GLU A 89 13.66 8.33 -6.79
CA GLU A 89 12.61 8.40 -5.76
C GLU A 89 11.69 7.16 -5.81
N LYS A 90 11.34 6.66 -7.01
CA LYS A 90 10.58 5.41 -7.14
C LYS A 90 11.32 4.25 -6.46
N GLU A 91 12.60 4.08 -6.75
CA GLU A 91 13.42 3.01 -6.19
C GLU A 91 13.55 3.13 -4.66
N GLU A 92 13.76 4.35 -4.16
CA GLU A 92 13.82 4.63 -2.72
C GLU A 92 12.51 4.29 -2.02
N TRP A 93 11.36 4.74 -2.56
CA TRP A 93 10.05 4.41 -2.02
C TRP A 93 9.79 2.90 -2.02
N ILE A 94 10.10 2.21 -3.13
CA ILE A 94 9.94 0.75 -3.21
C ILE A 94 10.79 0.06 -2.14
N LYS A 95 12.06 0.46 -1.99
CA LYS A 95 12.99 -0.11 -1.00
C LYS A 95 12.47 0.07 0.41
N CYS A 96 12.07 1.30 0.78
CA CYS A 96 11.59 1.61 2.12
C CYS A 96 10.27 0.89 2.44
N ILE A 97 9.33 0.84 1.50
CA ILE A 97 8.06 0.12 1.68
C ILE A 97 8.29 -1.39 1.82
N LYS A 98 9.15 -2.01 0.98
CA LYS A 98 9.51 -3.44 1.13
C LYS A 98 10.07 -3.72 2.51
N ALA A 99 10.97 -2.87 3.00
CA ALA A 99 11.56 -3.02 4.32
C ALA A 99 10.54 -2.87 5.46
N ALA A 100 9.52 -2.01 5.30
CA ALA A 100 8.42 -1.89 6.26
C ALA A 100 7.51 -3.13 6.26
N ILE A 101 7.22 -3.71 5.08
CA ILE A 101 6.43 -4.95 4.95
C ILE A 101 7.15 -6.15 5.59
N SER A 102 8.47 -6.26 5.41
CA SER A 102 9.24 -7.43 5.85
C SER A 102 9.50 -7.51 7.35
N ARG A 103 9.17 -6.48 8.13
CA ARG A 103 9.63 -6.31 9.53
C ARG A 103 8.78 -7.00 10.59
N ASP A 104 7.86 -7.88 10.23
CA ASP A 104 6.99 -8.55 11.21
C ASP A 104 7.29 -10.07 11.29
N PRO A 105 8.04 -10.55 12.31
CA PRO A 105 8.28 -11.98 12.53
C PRO A 105 7.00 -12.80 12.72
N PHE A 106 5.93 -12.15 13.19
CA PHE A 106 4.61 -12.76 13.32
C PHE A 106 3.95 -12.95 11.94
N TYR A 107 4.21 -12.08 10.97
CA TYR A 107 3.79 -12.22 9.58
C TYR A 107 4.49 -13.37 8.87
N GLU A 108 5.81 -13.55 9.05
CA GLU A 108 6.50 -14.73 8.55
C GLU A 108 5.91 -16.02 9.12
N MET A 109 5.63 -16.02 10.43
CA MET A 109 4.99 -17.16 11.10
C MET A 109 3.55 -17.41 10.60
N LEU A 110 2.74 -16.37 10.40
CA LEU A 110 1.37 -16.49 9.89
C LEU A 110 1.33 -16.90 8.42
N ALA A 111 2.20 -16.36 7.58
CA ALA A 111 2.33 -16.74 6.17
C ALA A 111 2.76 -18.22 6.05
N ALA A 112 3.69 -18.66 6.90
CA ALA A 112 4.07 -20.07 6.99
C ALA A 112 2.91 -20.97 7.43
N ARG A 113 2.08 -20.53 8.38
CA ARG A 113 0.86 -21.25 8.80
C ARG A 113 -0.20 -21.31 7.69
N LYS A 114 -0.48 -20.20 7.00
CA LYS A 114 -1.45 -20.17 5.88
C LYS A 114 -1.02 -21.10 4.74
N LYS A 115 0.27 -21.10 4.36
CA LYS A 115 0.81 -22.02 3.33
C LYS A 115 0.68 -23.49 3.71
N LYS A 116 0.87 -23.84 4.98
CA LYS A 116 0.70 -25.22 5.47
C LYS A 116 -0.76 -25.68 5.45
N VAL A 117 -1.70 -24.78 5.75
CA VAL A 117 -3.14 -25.13 5.76
C VAL A 117 -3.70 -25.28 4.34
N SER A 118 -3.21 -24.50 3.37
CA SER A 118 -3.63 -24.63 1.97
C SER A 118 -3.08 -25.88 1.28
N SER A 119 -1.92 -26.39 1.70
CA SER A 119 -1.37 -27.65 1.17
C SER A 119 -2.11 -28.89 1.68
N THR A 120 -2.80 -28.82 2.83
CA THR A 120 -3.56 -29.95 3.39
C THR A 120 -4.96 -30.12 2.75
N LYS A 121 -5.48 -29.10 2.04
CA LYS A 121 -6.79 -29.17 1.37
C LYS A 121 -6.78 -29.77 -0.04
N ARG A 122 -5.63 -30.27 -0.51
CA ARG A 122 -5.53 -31.04 -1.76
C ARG A 122 -5.23 -32.50 -1.43
N HIS A 123 -6.23 -33.22 -0.94
CA HIS A 123 -6.33 -34.67 -1.00
C HIS A 123 -7.80 -35.08 -0.93
#